data_AF-A0A4S4MYS6-F1
#
_entry.id   AF-A0A4S4MYS6-F1
#
_cell.length_a   1.000
_cell.length_b   1.000
_cell.length_c   1.000
_cell.angle_alpha   90.00
_cell.angle_beta   90.00
_cell.angle_gamma   90.00
#
_symmetry.space_group_name_H-M   'P 1'
#
loop_
_entity.id
_entity.type
_entity.pdbx_description
1 polymer ?
#
loop_
_entity_poly.entity_id
_entity_poly.type
_entity_poly.pdbx_seq_one_letter_code
_entity_poly.pdbx_strand_id
1 'polypeptide(L)'
;MLEDACTKEMFCAMDGFLVLMSVLSTIQPAHSWPVADVGDQIVADVLEATRLVFAILSESMHNHAVNAKFFEQSVGYESLSQAALPLLSDPKTVDETLGFIVALSLHDFSVSGLFDVSPSVTYDSIDARLKDASPWMSTIRHAGAMRVLYTSIAVLPPGERDASLRRYYIYRLLERLSAHNHRNYAILNSLHLVGQLFDTYLSSAAAASGSSTPAEGACASADAVTATPKAERSVVLKLLKRLLELGSTSEEARLMFQKALKGDETFEWGCFGGVEGGG
;
A
#
# COMPACT_ATOMS: atom_id res chain seq x y z
N MET A 1 22.01 13.78 -7.52
CA MET A 1 22.38 15.03 -8.20
C MET A 1 22.22 16.13 -7.16
N LEU A 2 23.23 16.98 -6.94
CA LEU A 2 23.10 18.12 -6.00
C LEU A 2 22.35 19.23 -6.74
N GLU A 3 21.02 19.24 -6.66
CA GLU A 3 20.23 20.38 -7.14
C GLU A 3 20.32 21.53 -6.14
N ASP A 4 20.51 22.73 -6.65
CA ASP A 4 20.50 23.95 -5.84
C ASP A 4 19.09 24.22 -5.31
N ALA A 5 18.97 24.77 -4.09
CA ALA A 5 17.68 25.07 -3.48
C ALA A 5 16.82 25.98 -4.37
N CYS A 6 17.46 26.91 -5.08
CA CYS A 6 16.82 27.79 -6.06
C CYS A 6 16.10 27.02 -7.18
N THR A 7 16.65 25.89 -7.65
CA THR A 7 16.02 25.07 -8.70
C THR A 7 14.73 24.43 -8.21
N LYS A 8 14.70 23.95 -6.96
CA LYS A 8 13.51 23.36 -6.34
C LYS A 8 12.40 24.38 -6.15
N GLU A 9 12.74 25.61 -5.77
CA GLU A 9 11.77 26.70 -5.67
C GLU A 9 11.18 27.06 -7.04
N MET A 10 12.05 27.19 -8.07
CA MET A 10 11.59 27.48 -9.43
C MET A 10 10.70 26.38 -9.99
N PHE A 11 11.03 25.11 -9.73
CA PHE A 11 10.18 23.97 -10.09
C PHE A 11 8.78 24.09 -9.51
N CYS A 12 8.66 24.45 -8.23
CA CYS A 12 7.37 24.69 -7.60
C CYS A 12 6.65 25.92 -8.19
N ALA A 13 7.38 27.01 -8.43
CA ALA A 13 6.84 28.26 -8.98
C ALA A 13 6.35 28.13 -10.43
N MET A 14 6.87 27.16 -11.18
CA MET A 14 6.50 26.87 -12.56
C MET A 14 5.46 25.74 -12.69
N ASP A 15 4.69 25.47 -11.64
CA ASP A 15 3.67 24.41 -11.61
C ASP A 15 4.23 23.00 -11.91
N GLY A 16 5.51 22.76 -11.61
CA GLY A 16 6.20 21.51 -11.94
C GLY A 16 5.49 20.27 -11.38
N PHE A 17 4.92 20.35 -10.18
CA PHE A 17 4.15 19.25 -9.61
C PHE A 17 2.87 18.92 -10.41
N LEU A 18 2.16 19.93 -10.91
CA LEU A 18 0.96 19.73 -11.73
C LEU A 18 1.32 19.15 -13.09
N VAL A 19 2.44 19.59 -13.68
CA VAL A 19 2.97 19.00 -14.91
C VAL A 19 3.28 17.52 -14.70
N LEU A 20 3.91 17.14 -13.58
CA LEU A 20 4.19 15.73 -13.28
C LEU A 20 2.92 14.90 -13.09
N MET A 21 1.89 15.41 -12.39
CA MET A 21 0.60 14.71 -12.30
C MET A 21 -0.07 14.56 -13.67
N SER A 22 -0.01 15.60 -14.50
CA SER A 22 -0.55 15.56 -15.87
C SER A 22 0.16 14.50 -16.70
N VAL A 23 1.50 14.48 -16.68
CA VAL A 23 2.29 13.46 -17.40
C VAL A 23 1.86 12.07 -16.93
N LEU A 24 1.84 11.83 -15.61
CA LEU A 24 1.45 10.53 -15.05
C LEU A 24 0.03 10.11 -15.46
N SER A 25 -0.94 11.03 -15.45
CA SER A 25 -2.32 10.74 -15.88
C SER A 25 -2.49 10.47 -17.39
N THR A 26 -1.58 10.99 -18.22
CA THR A 26 -1.58 10.76 -19.68
C THR A 26 -0.91 9.45 -20.06
N ILE A 27 -0.10 8.88 -19.17
CA ILE A 27 0.46 7.55 -19.31
C ILE A 27 -0.67 6.55 -19.02
N GLN A 28 -1.43 6.19 -20.06
CA GLN A 28 -2.51 5.23 -19.97
C GLN A 28 -2.13 3.92 -20.67
N PRO A 29 -2.03 2.81 -19.94
CA PRO A 29 -1.78 1.51 -20.55
C PRO A 29 -2.97 0.98 -21.38
N ALA A 30 -4.19 1.42 -21.04
CA ALA A 30 -5.43 0.79 -21.47
C ALA A 30 -5.89 1.10 -22.91
N HIS A 31 -5.34 2.12 -23.58
CA HIS A 31 -5.90 2.60 -24.85
C HIS A 31 -5.04 2.39 -26.08
N SER A 32 -3.77 2.03 -25.92
CA SER A 32 -2.84 1.89 -27.05
C SER A 32 -2.08 0.56 -27.07
N TRP A 33 -2.16 -0.28 -26.04
CA TRP A 33 -1.24 -1.42 -25.86
C TRP A 33 -1.84 -2.84 -25.75
N PRO A 34 -3.01 -3.19 -26.32
CA PRO A 34 -3.49 -4.59 -26.28
C PRO A 34 -2.49 -5.61 -26.85
N VAL A 35 -1.54 -5.15 -27.68
CA VAL A 35 -0.58 -5.99 -28.41
C VAL A 35 0.80 -6.04 -27.74
N ALA A 36 1.13 -5.12 -26.83
CA ALA A 36 2.48 -5.07 -26.26
C ALA A 36 2.63 -6.10 -25.13
N ASP A 37 3.64 -6.97 -25.18
CA ASP A 37 3.91 -7.95 -24.13
C ASP A 37 4.82 -7.37 -23.03
N VAL A 38 4.87 -8.05 -21.88
CA VAL A 38 5.83 -7.71 -20.82
C VAL A 38 7.25 -7.84 -21.37
N GLY A 39 8.03 -6.77 -21.30
CA GLY A 39 9.39 -6.71 -21.85
C GLY A 39 9.49 -5.97 -23.19
N ASP A 40 8.37 -5.57 -23.79
CA ASP A 40 8.39 -4.71 -24.97
C ASP A 40 8.97 -3.33 -24.63
N GLN A 41 9.68 -2.74 -25.61
CA GLN A 41 10.31 -1.44 -25.45
C GLN A 41 9.33 -0.35 -25.00
N ILE A 42 8.08 -0.40 -25.47
CA ILE A 42 7.03 0.56 -25.10
C ILE A 42 6.72 0.49 -23.59
N VAL A 43 6.63 -0.73 -23.03
CA VAL A 43 6.39 -0.93 -21.60
C VAL A 43 7.60 -0.42 -20.81
N ALA A 44 8.82 -0.74 -21.27
CA ALA A 44 10.04 -0.26 -20.63
C ALA A 44 10.15 1.28 -20.65
N ASP A 45 9.82 1.93 -21.77
CA ASP A 45 9.83 3.39 -21.91
C ASP A 45 8.84 4.05 -20.95
N VAL A 46 7.67 3.44 -20.76
CA VAL A 46 6.69 3.95 -19.79
C VAL A 46 7.10 3.72 -18.36
N LEU A 47 7.62 2.55 -18.02
CA LEU A 47 8.13 2.30 -16.68
C LEU A 47 9.26 3.27 -16.35
N GLU A 48 10.12 3.58 -17.32
CA GLU A 48 11.17 4.58 -17.16
C GLU A 48 10.60 6.01 -17.02
N ALA A 49 9.63 6.41 -17.85
CA ALA A 49 8.97 7.71 -17.71
C ALA A 49 8.27 7.85 -16.34
N THR A 50 7.59 6.79 -15.90
CA THR A 50 6.95 6.70 -14.59
C THR A 50 7.99 6.82 -13.47
N ARG A 51 9.08 6.05 -13.56
CA ARG A 51 10.20 6.12 -12.61
C ARG A 51 10.76 7.52 -12.50
N LEU A 52 10.96 8.22 -13.62
CA LEU A 52 11.45 9.60 -13.65
C LEU A 52 10.46 10.56 -12.99
N VAL A 53 9.15 10.42 -13.22
CA VAL A 53 8.14 11.23 -12.52
C VAL A 53 8.26 11.07 -11.00
N PHE A 54 8.28 9.84 -10.50
CA PHE A 54 8.43 9.58 -9.06
C PHE A 54 9.78 10.07 -8.52
N ALA A 55 10.86 9.95 -9.29
CA ALA A 55 12.18 10.41 -8.89
C ALA A 55 12.25 11.94 -8.78
N ILE A 56 11.69 12.67 -9.75
CA ILE A 56 11.62 14.14 -9.73
C ILE A 56 10.70 14.60 -8.59
N LEU A 57 9.56 13.94 -8.35
CA LEU A 57 8.70 14.21 -7.18
C LEU A 57 9.48 14.06 -5.87
N SER A 58 10.21 12.95 -5.74
CA SER A 58 10.98 12.65 -4.53
C SER A 58 12.10 13.68 -4.31
N GLU A 59 12.86 14.01 -5.34
CA GLU A 59 13.96 14.98 -5.27
C GLU A 59 13.45 16.41 -5.01
N SER A 60 12.41 16.85 -5.72
CA SER A 60 11.85 18.20 -5.56
C SER A 60 11.29 18.47 -4.16
N MET A 61 10.88 17.44 -3.41
CA MET A 61 10.46 17.55 -2.02
C MET A 61 11.59 17.27 -1.02
N HIS A 62 12.68 16.61 -1.43
CA HIS A 62 13.75 16.20 -0.53
C HIS A 62 14.50 17.38 0.08
N ASN A 63 14.61 17.39 1.41
CA ASN A 63 15.19 18.46 2.21
C ASN A 63 14.64 19.87 1.87
N HIS A 64 13.41 19.94 1.33
CA HIS A 64 12.77 21.20 0.94
C HIS A 64 11.35 21.29 1.51
N ALA A 65 11.24 21.71 2.78
CA ALA A 65 9.99 21.69 3.53
C ALA A 65 8.86 22.51 2.89
N VAL A 66 9.19 23.62 2.23
CA VAL A 66 8.22 24.46 1.50
C VAL A 66 7.57 23.68 0.36
N ASN A 67 8.36 22.93 -0.41
CA ASN A 67 7.86 22.14 -1.53
C ASN A 67 7.06 20.94 -1.06
N ALA A 68 7.54 20.24 -0.02
CA ALA A 68 6.81 19.13 0.56
C ALA A 68 5.43 19.58 1.08
N LYS A 69 5.37 20.73 1.75
CA LYS A 69 4.11 21.30 2.24
C LYS A 69 3.21 21.81 1.11
N PHE A 70 3.79 22.47 0.10
CA PHE A 70 3.04 22.90 -1.08
C PHE A 70 2.44 21.69 -1.80
N PHE A 71 3.22 20.65 -2.05
CA PHE A 71 2.72 19.42 -2.66
C PHE A 71 1.58 18.83 -1.84
N GLU A 72 1.73 18.69 -0.53
CA GLU A 72 0.68 18.14 0.34
C GLU A 72 -0.61 18.95 0.34
N GLN A 73 -0.52 20.29 0.32
CA GLN A 73 -1.67 21.19 0.48
C GLN A 73 -2.34 21.59 -0.84
N SER A 74 -1.57 21.73 -1.92
CA SER A 74 -2.03 22.30 -3.18
C SER A 74 -2.26 21.25 -4.26
N VAL A 75 -1.43 20.19 -4.30
CA VAL A 75 -1.57 19.11 -5.28
C VAL A 75 -2.22 17.89 -4.65
N GLY A 76 -1.70 17.45 -3.52
CA GLY A 76 -2.22 16.36 -2.71
C GLY A 76 -1.81 14.98 -3.19
N TYR A 77 -1.66 14.07 -2.24
CA TYR A 77 -1.42 12.65 -2.53
C TYR A 77 -2.63 11.95 -3.16
N GLU A 78 -3.83 12.55 -3.06
CA GLU A 78 -5.02 12.06 -3.77
C GLU A 78 -4.84 12.20 -5.28
N SER A 79 -4.37 13.36 -5.76
CA SER A 79 -4.06 13.55 -7.19
C SER A 79 -2.99 12.58 -7.68
N LEU A 80 -1.97 12.30 -6.86
CA LEU A 80 -0.98 11.26 -7.17
C LEU A 80 -1.62 9.87 -7.27
N SER A 81 -2.51 9.52 -6.33
CA SER A 81 -3.23 8.23 -6.35
C SER A 81 -4.08 8.08 -7.61
N GLN A 82 -4.83 9.12 -7.98
CA GLN A 82 -5.67 9.12 -9.18
C GLN A 82 -4.83 9.06 -10.46
N ALA A 83 -3.73 9.80 -10.52
CA ALA A 83 -2.83 9.79 -11.68
C ALA A 83 -2.10 8.44 -11.85
N ALA A 84 -1.77 7.75 -10.75
CA ALA A 84 -1.14 6.44 -10.77
C ALA A 84 -2.12 5.27 -11.01
N LEU A 85 -3.44 5.51 -10.88
CA LEU A 85 -4.47 4.47 -10.96
C LEU A 85 -4.41 3.62 -12.24
N PRO A 86 -4.23 4.18 -13.46
CA PRO A 86 -4.15 3.39 -14.68
C PRO A 86 -2.98 2.39 -14.67
N LEU A 87 -1.85 2.78 -14.07
CA LEU A 87 -0.65 1.95 -13.94
C LEU A 87 -0.84 0.86 -12.87
N LEU A 88 -1.42 1.23 -11.73
CA LEU A 88 -1.71 0.28 -10.65
C LEU A 88 -2.76 -0.78 -11.03
N SER A 89 -3.63 -0.48 -11.99
CA SER A 89 -4.67 -1.39 -12.49
C SER A 89 -4.17 -2.31 -13.61
N ASP A 90 -2.99 -2.07 -14.18
CA ASP A 90 -2.43 -2.86 -15.27
C ASP A 90 -1.43 -3.91 -14.73
N PRO A 91 -1.67 -5.22 -14.95
CA PRO A 91 -0.75 -6.27 -14.52
C PRO A 91 0.69 -6.12 -15.04
N LYS A 92 0.91 -5.38 -16.12
CA LYS A 92 2.25 -5.16 -16.71
C LYS A 92 3.08 -4.08 -16.02
N THR A 93 2.45 -3.21 -15.24
CA THR A 93 3.13 -2.05 -14.64
C THR A 93 2.91 -1.91 -13.13
N VAL A 94 1.98 -2.69 -12.56
CA VAL A 94 1.59 -2.62 -11.16
C VAL A 94 2.76 -2.86 -10.19
N ASP A 95 3.64 -3.83 -10.46
CA ASP A 95 4.71 -4.21 -9.53
C ASP A 95 5.74 -3.07 -9.41
N GLU A 96 6.22 -2.57 -10.54
CA GLU A 96 7.16 -1.45 -10.59
C GLU A 96 6.54 -0.17 -10.03
N THR A 97 5.27 0.09 -10.33
CA THR A 97 4.56 1.27 -9.82
C THR A 97 4.43 1.23 -8.29
N LEU A 98 4.09 0.08 -7.71
CA LEU A 98 4.11 -0.12 -6.26
C LEU A 98 5.52 0.13 -5.70
N GLY A 99 6.55 -0.37 -6.38
CA GLY A 99 7.95 -0.11 -6.06
C GLY A 99 8.31 1.38 -6.07
N PHE A 100 7.85 2.15 -7.05
CA PHE A 100 8.07 3.59 -7.15
C PHE A 100 7.36 4.37 -6.03
N ILE A 101 6.15 3.94 -5.63
CA ILE A 101 5.44 4.54 -4.49
C ILE A 101 6.21 4.30 -3.19
N VAL A 102 6.76 3.10 -2.98
CA VAL A 102 7.62 2.81 -1.82
C VAL A 102 8.91 3.63 -1.87
N ALA A 103 9.56 3.69 -3.03
CA ALA A 103 10.78 4.48 -3.24
C ALA A 103 10.55 5.97 -2.95
N LEU A 104 9.44 6.53 -3.44
CA LEU A 104 9.02 7.89 -3.11
C LEU A 104 8.82 8.06 -1.61
N SER A 105 8.12 7.13 -0.96
CA SER A 105 7.82 7.19 0.46
C SER A 105 9.07 7.18 1.36
N LEU A 106 10.09 6.43 0.96
CA LEU A 106 11.35 6.29 1.70
C LEU A 106 12.45 7.27 1.21
N HIS A 107 12.20 7.98 0.10
CA HIS A 107 13.23 8.71 -0.65
C HIS A 107 14.45 7.83 -0.96
N ASP A 108 14.22 6.62 -1.44
CA ASP A 108 15.28 5.68 -1.81
C ASP A 108 14.83 4.85 -3.00
N PHE A 109 15.41 5.08 -4.18
CA PHE A 109 15.05 4.34 -5.39
C PHE A 109 15.75 2.98 -5.51
N SER A 110 16.63 2.60 -4.59
CA SER A 110 17.18 1.25 -4.55
C SER A 110 16.11 0.19 -4.24
N VAL A 111 15.00 0.58 -3.59
CA VAL A 111 13.89 -0.31 -3.26
C VAL A 111 12.80 -0.37 -4.35
N SER A 112 12.98 0.29 -5.51
CA SER A 112 11.93 0.26 -6.54
C SER A 112 11.72 -1.13 -7.15
N GLY A 113 12.75 -1.99 -7.15
CA GLY A 113 12.65 -3.39 -7.57
C GLY A 113 12.16 -4.35 -6.48
N LEU A 114 11.57 -3.81 -5.40
CA LEU A 114 11.14 -4.62 -4.27
C LEU A 114 9.90 -5.45 -4.58
N PHE A 115 9.07 -5.07 -5.54
CA PHE A 115 7.95 -5.90 -5.98
C PHE A 115 8.39 -6.71 -7.21
N ASP A 116 8.15 -8.01 -7.15
CA ASP A 116 8.31 -8.96 -8.27
C ASP A 116 7.37 -10.09 -7.92
N VAL A 117 6.21 -10.12 -8.57
CA VAL A 117 5.21 -11.16 -8.39
C VAL A 117 5.18 -12.01 -9.65
N SER A 118 6.23 -12.83 -9.80
CA SER A 118 6.29 -13.87 -10.82
C SER A 118 5.59 -15.16 -10.34
N PRO A 119 5.18 -16.07 -11.26
CA PRO A 119 4.42 -17.28 -10.91
C PRO A 119 5.10 -18.24 -9.92
N SER A 120 6.42 -18.13 -9.77
CA SER A 120 7.24 -18.91 -8.84
C SER A 120 7.27 -18.35 -7.42
N VAL A 121 6.80 -17.11 -7.22
CA VAL A 121 6.86 -16.42 -5.93
C VAL A 121 5.88 -17.03 -4.93
N THR A 122 6.37 -17.18 -3.70
CA THR A 122 5.63 -17.67 -2.54
C THR A 122 5.66 -16.65 -1.40
N TYR A 123 4.83 -16.84 -0.38
CA TYR A 123 4.86 -15.99 0.82
C TYR A 123 6.23 -16.01 1.53
N ASP A 124 6.88 -17.18 1.55
CA ASP A 124 8.20 -17.33 2.17
C ASP A 124 9.30 -16.62 1.39
N SER A 125 9.23 -16.64 0.05
CA SER A 125 10.20 -15.90 -0.77
C SER A 125 10.03 -14.39 -0.62
N ILE A 126 8.80 -13.90 -0.46
CA ILE A 126 8.52 -12.49 -0.14
C ILE A 126 9.15 -12.12 1.21
N ASP A 127 8.95 -12.95 2.22
CA ASP A 127 9.52 -12.75 3.56
C ASP A 127 11.06 -12.72 3.56
N ALA A 128 11.70 -13.61 2.79
CA ALA A 128 13.14 -13.61 2.60
C ALA A 128 13.61 -12.32 1.91
N ARG A 129 12.96 -11.91 0.82
CA ARG A 129 13.31 -10.70 0.08
C ARG A 129 13.18 -9.43 0.92
N LEU A 130 12.09 -9.31 1.69
CA LEU A 130 11.87 -8.20 2.62
C LEU A 130 12.89 -8.20 3.76
N LYS A 131 13.33 -9.38 4.21
CA LYS A 131 14.40 -9.49 5.21
C LYS A 131 15.73 -9.01 4.64
N ASP A 132 16.07 -9.43 3.42
CA ASP A 132 17.30 -9.02 2.74
C ASP A 132 17.30 -7.53 2.39
N ALA A 133 16.12 -6.96 2.12
CA ALA A 133 15.91 -5.54 1.89
C ALA A 133 15.90 -4.67 3.15
N SER A 134 16.04 -5.27 4.34
CA SER A 134 16.03 -4.54 5.61
C SER A 134 17.05 -3.39 5.72
N PRO A 135 18.25 -3.44 5.12
CA PRO A 135 19.19 -2.31 5.15
C PRO A 135 18.68 -1.06 4.43
N TRP A 136 17.77 -1.22 3.47
CA TRP A 136 17.19 -0.12 2.68
C TRP A 136 15.85 0.38 3.24
N MET A 137 15.31 -0.30 4.26
CA MET A 137 14.09 0.13 4.95
C MET A 137 14.39 1.35 5.84
N SER A 138 14.47 2.52 5.23
CA SER A 138 14.80 3.76 5.92
C SER A 138 13.59 4.37 6.64
N THR A 139 13.78 5.58 7.18
CA THR A 139 12.68 6.35 7.77
C THR A 139 11.72 6.83 6.68
N ILE A 140 10.41 6.64 6.87
CA ILE A 140 9.37 7.17 6.00
C ILE A 140 9.49 8.70 5.93
N ARG A 141 9.70 9.22 4.73
CA ARG A 141 9.81 10.65 4.42
C ARG A 141 8.47 11.25 4.03
N HIS A 142 7.67 10.50 3.28
CA HIS A 142 6.39 10.97 2.74
C HIS A 142 5.25 10.05 3.20
N ALA A 143 4.62 10.42 4.31
CA ALA A 143 3.52 9.66 4.90
C ALA A 143 2.33 9.49 3.92
N GLY A 144 2.03 10.52 3.13
CA GLY A 144 0.96 10.45 2.13
C GLY A 144 1.22 9.42 1.04
N ALA A 145 2.46 9.20 0.62
CA ALA A 145 2.79 8.16 -0.37
C ALA A 145 2.58 6.75 0.20
N MET A 146 2.81 6.54 1.50
CA MET A 146 2.46 5.28 2.19
C MET A 146 0.94 5.08 2.26
N ARG A 147 0.15 6.16 2.38
CA ARG A 147 -1.30 6.08 2.27
C ARG A 147 -1.72 5.64 0.86
N VAL A 148 -1.12 6.21 -0.18
CA VAL A 148 -1.37 5.81 -1.58
C VAL A 148 -1.07 4.33 -1.79
N LEU A 149 0.05 3.83 -1.25
CA LEU A 149 0.41 2.41 -1.31
C LEU A 149 -0.62 1.51 -0.62
N TYR A 150 -1.17 1.95 0.52
CA TYR A 150 -2.19 1.17 1.21
C TYR A 150 -3.51 1.18 0.43
N THR A 151 -3.96 2.36 -0.04
CA THR A 151 -5.20 2.49 -0.80
C THR A 151 -5.15 1.77 -2.15
N SER A 152 -3.96 1.61 -2.73
CA SER A 152 -3.80 0.88 -3.99
C SER A 152 -4.20 -0.60 -3.90
N ILE A 153 -4.28 -1.17 -2.69
CA ILE A 153 -4.77 -2.54 -2.47
C ILE A 153 -6.14 -2.77 -3.11
N ALA A 154 -7.02 -1.77 -3.07
CA ALA A 154 -8.40 -1.87 -3.57
C ALA A 154 -8.50 -1.89 -5.10
N VAL A 155 -7.44 -1.49 -5.81
CA VAL A 155 -7.43 -1.31 -7.28
C VAL A 155 -6.45 -2.26 -7.98
N LEU A 156 -5.84 -3.19 -7.22
CA LEU A 156 -4.95 -4.18 -7.80
C LEU A 156 -5.68 -5.04 -8.85
N PRO A 157 -5.01 -5.42 -9.96
CA PRO A 157 -5.63 -6.16 -11.03
C PRO A 157 -6.19 -7.50 -10.53
N PRO A 158 -7.39 -7.90 -11.01
CA PRO A 158 -8.02 -9.13 -10.59
C PRO A 158 -7.19 -10.33 -11.06
N GLY A 159 -6.67 -11.08 -10.09
CA GLY A 159 -5.94 -12.32 -10.29
C GLY A 159 -5.74 -12.95 -8.92
N GLU A 160 -6.43 -14.07 -8.64
CA GLU A 160 -6.60 -14.55 -7.25
C GLU A 160 -5.27 -14.74 -6.52
N ARG A 161 -4.28 -15.34 -7.20
CA ARG A 161 -2.96 -15.59 -6.61
C ARG A 161 -2.10 -14.33 -6.57
N ASP A 162 -1.93 -13.65 -7.70
CA ASP A 162 -0.98 -12.53 -7.80
C ASP A 162 -1.45 -11.32 -6.99
N ALA A 163 -2.74 -11.01 -7.01
CA ALA A 163 -3.31 -9.95 -6.18
C ALA A 163 -3.12 -10.24 -4.68
N SER A 164 -3.32 -11.50 -4.25
CA SER A 164 -3.08 -11.89 -2.86
C SER A 164 -1.61 -11.77 -2.46
N LEU A 165 -0.68 -12.12 -3.34
CA LEU A 165 0.76 -11.94 -3.10
C LEU A 165 1.13 -10.45 -3.00
N ARG A 166 0.60 -9.59 -3.88
CA ARG A 166 0.81 -8.13 -3.81
C ARG A 166 0.26 -7.53 -2.52
N ARG A 167 -0.96 -7.89 -2.12
CA ARG A 167 -1.55 -7.44 -0.84
C ARG A 167 -0.71 -7.88 0.34
N TYR A 168 -0.31 -9.15 0.37
CA TYR A 168 0.60 -9.68 1.39
C TYR A 168 1.91 -8.89 1.43
N TYR A 169 2.48 -8.59 0.27
CA TYR A 169 3.71 -7.80 0.14
C TYR A 169 3.55 -6.42 0.81
N ILE A 170 2.46 -5.71 0.51
CA ILE A 170 2.17 -4.40 1.09
C ILE A 170 2.00 -4.50 2.61
N TYR A 171 1.17 -5.43 3.10
CA TYR A 171 0.98 -5.60 4.54
C TYR A 171 2.27 -5.97 5.27
N ARG A 172 3.07 -6.85 4.68
CA ARG A 172 4.33 -7.30 5.27
C ARG A 172 5.38 -6.20 5.27
N LEU A 173 5.44 -5.38 4.23
CA LEU A 173 6.28 -4.20 4.18
C LEU A 173 5.88 -3.19 5.26
N LEU A 174 4.59 -2.89 5.41
CA LEU A 174 4.09 -1.98 6.45
C LEU A 174 4.40 -2.51 7.86
N GLU A 175 4.25 -3.81 8.09
CA GLU A 175 4.62 -4.47 9.35
C GLU A 175 6.11 -4.31 9.64
N ARG A 176 6.98 -4.59 8.67
CA ARG A 176 8.44 -4.40 8.80
C ARG A 176 8.83 -2.95 9.03
N LEU A 177 8.26 -2.00 8.28
CA LEU A 177 8.54 -0.57 8.45
C LEU A 177 8.11 -0.07 9.83
N SER A 178 6.96 -0.52 10.34
CA SER A 178 6.49 -0.21 11.69
C SER A 178 7.39 -0.83 12.78
N ALA A 179 8.10 -1.92 12.43
CA ALA A 179 9.07 -2.59 13.29
C ALA A 179 10.47 -1.99 13.26
N HIS A 180 10.82 -1.30 12.18
CA HIS A 180 12.17 -0.81 11.94
C HIS A 180 12.56 0.36 12.87
N ASN A 181 11.68 1.36 13.05
CA ASN A 181 11.94 2.46 14.00
C ASN A 181 10.64 3.09 14.55
N HIS A 182 10.73 3.73 15.72
CA HIS A 182 9.58 4.38 16.38
C HIS A 182 8.95 5.50 15.55
N ARG A 183 9.72 6.17 14.69
CA ARG A 183 9.22 7.24 13.84
C ARG A 183 8.29 6.71 12.74
N ASN A 184 8.67 5.62 12.09
CA ASN A 184 7.86 4.91 11.10
C ASN A 184 6.58 4.41 11.74
N TYR A 185 6.68 3.84 12.93
CA TYR A 185 5.52 3.44 13.72
C TYR A 185 4.54 4.62 13.92
N ALA A 186 5.01 5.76 14.42
CA ALA A 186 4.16 6.94 14.64
C ALA A 186 3.54 7.47 13.33
N ILE A 187 4.31 7.48 12.23
CA ILE A 187 3.83 7.87 10.91
C ILE A 187 2.71 6.94 10.45
N LEU A 188 2.92 5.62 10.49
CA LEU A 188 1.90 4.65 10.06
C LEU A 188 0.64 4.71 10.92
N ASN A 189 0.78 4.97 12.22
CA ASN A 189 -0.38 5.17 13.10
C ASN A 189 -1.18 6.43 12.73
N SER A 190 -0.52 7.51 12.29
CA SER A 190 -1.17 8.74 11.82
C SER A 190 -1.93 8.58 10.49
N LEU A 191 -1.79 7.44 9.81
CA LEU A 191 -2.49 7.17 8.56
C LEU A 191 -3.91 6.60 8.76
N HIS A 192 -4.34 6.36 10.00
CA HIS A 192 -5.67 5.82 10.34
C HIS A 192 -5.98 4.48 9.66
N LEU A 193 -4.97 3.60 9.54
CA LEU A 193 -5.10 2.30 8.89
C LEU A 193 -5.86 1.27 9.74
N VAL A 194 -5.94 1.49 11.06
CA VAL A 194 -6.47 0.53 12.04
C VAL A 194 -7.88 0.08 11.67
N GLY A 195 -8.79 1.03 11.37
CA GLY A 195 -10.18 0.69 11.02
C GLY A 195 -10.26 -0.16 9.75
N GLN A 196 -9.49 0.18 8.73
CA GLN A 196 -9.48 -0.54 7.45
C GLN A 196 -8.88 -1.95 7.61
N LEU A 197 -7.76 -2.08 8.33
CA LEU A 197 -7.14 -3.38 8.63
C LEU A 197 -8.06 -4.29 9.44
N PHE A 198 -8.79 -3.71 10.39
CA PHE A 198 -9.77 -4.44 11.19
C PHE A 198 -10.94 -4.95 10.33
N ASP A 199 -11.46 -4.12 9.44
CA ASP A 199 -12.53 -4.51 8.50
C ASP A 199 -12.07 -5.60 7.53
N THR A 200 -10.84 -5.50 7.01
CA THR A 200 -10.21 -6.56 6.21
C THR A 200 -10.07 -7.85 7.01
N TYR A 201 -9.61 -7.77 8.27
CA TYR A 201 -9.47 -8.94 9.13
C TYR A 201 -10.80 -9.64 9.40
N LEU A 202 -11.86 -8.90 9.76
CA LEU A 202 -13.19 -9.46 10.01
C LEU A 202 -13.79 -10.09 8.75
N SER A 203 -13.68 -9.41 7.60
CA SER A 203 -14.17 -9.93 6.32
C SER A 203 -13.49 -11.24 5.95
N SER A 204 -12.18 -11.36 6.20
CA SER A 204 -11.43 -12.61 6.00
C SER A 204 -11.83 -13.73 6.96
N ALA A 205 -12.22 -13.38 8.19
CA ALA A 205 -12.62 -14.34 9.21
C ALA A 205 -14.01 -14.93 8.92
N ALA A 206 -14.96 -14.09 8.52
CA ALA A 206 -16.30 -14.50 8.13
C ALA A 206 -16.26 -15.50 6.97
N ALA A 207 -15.48 -15.20 5.93
CA ALA A 207 -15.30 -16.09 4.78
C ALA A 207 -14.71 -17.46 5.16
N ALA A 208 -13.78 -17.51 6.12
CA ALA A 208 -13.15 -18.76 6.57
C ALA A 208 -14.09 -19.63 7.43
N SER A 209 -15.09 -19.04 8.08
CA SER A 209 -15.96 -19.74 9.03
C SER A 209 -17.10 -20.53 8.38
N GLY A 210 -17.33 -20.40 7.07
CA GLY A 210 -18.41 -21.09 6.35
C GLY A 210 -19.82 -20.78 6.86
N SER A 211 -19.95 -19.85 7.81
CA SER A 211 -21.17 -19.43 8.48
C SER A 211 -21.92 -18.40 7.61
N SER A 212 -22.16 -18.74 6.34
CA SER A 212 -23.15 -18.02 5.54
C SER A 212 -24.51 -18.67 5.79
N THR A 213 -25.15 -18.35 6.91
CA THR A 213 -26.62 -18.36 6.92
C THR A 213 -27.04 -17.20 6.02
N PRO A 214 -27.64 -17.45 4.85
CA PRO A 214 -28.09 -16.37 3.98
C PRO A 214 -29.19 -15.63 4.72
N ALA A 215 -28.89 -14.41 5.19
CA ALA A 215 -29.93 -13.46 5.53
C ALA A 215 -30.66 -13.14 4.23
N GLU A 216 -31.85 -13.72 4.06
CA GLU A 216 -32.77 -13.46 2.96
C GLU A 216 -32.99 -11.94 2.85
N GLY A 217 -32.46 -11.30 1.81
CA GLY A 217 -32.85 -9.94 1.43
C GLY A 217 -31.75 -8.97 0.98
N ALA A 218 -30.46 -9.30 1.10
CA ALA A 218 -29.39 -8.41 0.62
C ALA A 218 -29.00 -8.72 -0.84
N CYS A 219 -29.21 -7.74 -1.71
CA CYS A 219 -28.94 -7.79 -3.14
C CYS A 219 -27.51 -8.28 -3.43
N ALA A 220 -27.40 -9.40 -4.16
CA ALA A 220 -26.14 -9.98 -4.59
C ALA A 220 -25.42 -9.06 -5.59
N SER A 221 -24.43 -8.29 -5.13
CA SER A 221 -23.38 -7.76 -6.00
C SER A 221 -22.32 -8.84 -6.19
N ALA A 222 -21.96 -9.07 -7.45
CA ALA A 222 -21.22 -10.24 -7.97
C ALA A 222 -19.71 -10.27 -7.67
N ASP A 223 -19.28 -9.84 -6.48
CA ASP A 223 -17.91 -10.07 -6.02
C ASP A 223 -17.91 -11.33 -5.16
N ALA A 224 -17.60 -12.47 -5.79
CA ALA A 224 -17.25 -13.68 -5.06
C ALA A 224 -16.01 -13.35 -4.20
N VAL A 225 -16.25 -13.06 -2.92
CA VAL A 225 -15.21 -12.80 -1.93
C VAL A 225 -14.38 -14.07 -1.79
N THR A 226 -13.31 -14.15 -2.57
CA THR A 226 -12.32 -15.21 -2.46
C THR A 226 -11.73 -15.17 -1.06
N ALA A 227 -11.76 -16.32 -0.39
CA ALA A 227 -11.30 -16.42 0.99
C ALA A 227 -9.86 -15.94 1.09
N THR A 228 -9.63 -14.89 1.89
CA THR A 228 -8.30 -14.32 2.09
C THR A 228 -7.34 -15.41 2.60
N PRO A 229 -6.15 -15.58 2.00
CA PRO A 229 -5.19 -16.59 2.43
C PRO A 229 -4.79 -16.45 3.91
N LYS A 230 -4.55 -17.59 4.59
CA LYS A 230 -4.16 -17.60 6.01
C LYS A 230 -2.89 -16.78 6.30
N ALA A 231 -1.94 -16.77 5.37
CA ALA A 231 -0.70 -15.99 5.48
C ALA A 231 -0.98 -14.48 5.51
N GLU A 232 -1.82 -13.99 4.60
CA GLU A 232 -2.27 -12.59 4.54
C GLU A 232 -3.00 -12.20 5.83
N ARG A 233 -3.96 -13.02 6.28
CA ARG A 233 -4.69 -12.78 7.54
C ARG A 233 -3.76 -12.71 8.76
N SER A 234 -2.74 -13.56 8.81
CA SER A 234 -1.74 -13.57 9.90
C SER A 234 -0.93 -12.28 9.94
N VAL A 235 -0.47 -11.79 8.78
CA VAL A 235 0.29 -10.53 8.70
C VAL A 235 -0.59 -9.32 9.01
N VAL A 236 -1.83 -9.28 8.51
CA VAL A 236 -2.80 -8.23 8.84
C VAL A 236 -3.03 -8.17 10.36
N LEU A 237 -3.21 -9.33 11.01
CA LEU A 237 -3.38 -9.39 12.47
C LEU A 237 -2.14 -8.89 13.23
N LYS A 238 -0.93 -9.26 12.77
CA LYS A 238 0.31 -8.79 13.39
C LYS A 238 0.49 -7.28 13.26
N LEU A 239 0.25 -6.75 12.05
CA LEU A 239 0.30 -5.31 11.79
C LEU A 239 -0.74 -4.57 12.65
N LEU A 240 -1.97 -5.07 12.69
CA LEU A 240 -3.05 -4.50 13.50
C LEU A 240 -2.68 -4.48 14.98
N LYS A 241 -2.29 -5.62 15.57
CA LYS A 241 -1.86 -5.71 16.97
C LYS A 241 -0.78 -4.68 17.29
N ARG A 242 0.23 -4.58 16.42
CA ARG A 242 1.32 -3.63 16.59
C ARG A 242 0.84 -2.19 16.59
N LEU A 243 0.01 -1.78 15.64
CA LEU A 243 -0.55 -0.42 15.59
C LEU A 243 -1.45 -0.09 16.80
N LEU A 244 -2.09 -1.11 17.40
CA LEU A 244 -2.90 -0.93 18.60
C LEU A 244 -2.06 -0.73 19.87
N GLU A 245 -0.91 -1.41 19.98
CA GLU A 245 -0.09 -1.44 21.21
C GLU A 245 0.33 -0.06 21.74
N LEU A 246 0.57 0.93 20.87
CA LEU A 246 1.08 2.24 21.28
C LEU A 246 0.26 3.42 20.76
N GLY A 247 -0.90 3.17 20.12
CA GLY A 247 -1.48 4.18 19.23
C GLY A 247 -3.00 4.21 19.04
N SER A 248 -3.77 3.25 19.57
CA SER A 248 -5.22 3.28 19.34
C SER A 248 -5.87 4.42 20.12
N THR A 249 -6.57 5.30 19.42
CA THR A 249 -7.46 6.25 20.07
C THR A 249 -8.59 5.51 20.79
N SER A 250 -9.16 6.11 21.84
CA SER A 250 -10.31 5.51 22.54
C SER A 250 -11.51 5.30 21.62
N GLU A 251 -11.64 6.11 20.57
CA GLU A 251 -12.68 5.99 19.55
C GLU A 251 -12.49 4.74 18.68
N GLU A 252 -11.28 4.51 18.18
CA GLU A 252 -10.95 3.30 17.41
C GLU A 252 -11.14 2.05 18.25
N ALA A 253 -10.66 2.06 19.50
CA ALA A 253 -10.87 0.96 20.44
C ALA A 253 -12.37 0.66 20.62
N ARG A 254 -13.18 1.70 20.84
CA ARG A 254 -14.63 1.56 20.98
C ARG A 254 -15.29 0.98 19.72
N LEU A 255 -14.89 1.44 18.53
CA LEU A 255 -15.41 0.90 17.27
C LEU A 255 -15.06 -0.58 17.09
N MET A 256 -13.83 -0.98 17.44
CA MET A 256 -13.43 -2.38 17.43
C MET A 256 -14.24 -3.22 18.41
N PHE A 257 -14.46 -2.73 19.64
CA PHE A 257 -15.33 -3.42 20.61
C PHE A 257 -16.78 -3.54 20.13
N GLN A 258 -17.33 -2.49 19.52
CA GLN A 258 -18.69 -2.51 18.96
C GLN A 258 -18.84 -3.50 17.81
N LYS A 259 -17.83 -3.58 16.92
CA LYS A 259 -17.84 -4.52 15.80
C LYS A 259 -17.52 -5.96 16.22
N ALA A 260 -16.77 -6.16 17.32
CA ALA A 260 -16.47 -7.48 17.86
C ALA A 260 -17.63 -8.09 18.67
N LEU A 261 -18.58 -7.27 19.11
CA LEU A 261 -19.83 -7.70 19.72
C LEU A 261 -20.75 -8.27 18.62
N LYS A 262 -21.03 -9.57 18.68
CA LYS A 262 -22.13 -10.15 17.90
C LYS A 262 -23.48 -9.64 18.45
N GLY A 263 -24.52 -9.68 17.63
CA GLY A 263 -25.89 -9.35 18.05
C GLY A 263 -26.42 -10.17 19.23
N ASP A 264 -25.78 -11.31 19.53
CA ASP A 264 -26.10 -12.20 20.66
C ASP A 264 -25.31 -11.87 21.95
N GLU A 265 -24.70 -10.68 22.03
CA GLU A 265 -23.85 -10.22 23.17
C GLU A 265 -22.65 -11.13 23.48
N THR A 266 -22.33 -12.08 22.59
CA THR A 266 -21.17 -12.96 22.72
C THR A 266 -19.93 -12.34 22.07
N PHE A 267 -18.83 -12.33 22.81
CA PHE A 267 -17.54 -11.80 22.39
C PHE A 267 -16.65 -12.88 21.76
N GLU A 268 -16.28 -12.74 20.49
CA GLU A 268 -15.28 -13.61 19.85
C GLU A 268 -13.84 -13.10 20.05
N TRP A 269 -13.32 -13.19 21.28
CA TRP A 269 -11.90 -12.93 21.56
C TRP A 269 -10.96 -14.06 21.11
N GLY A 270 -11.49 -15.24 20.78
CA GLY A 270 -10.71 -16.43 20.42
C GLY A 270 -9.77 -16.24 19.21
N CYS A 271 -10.01 -15.20 18.40
CA CYS A 271 -9.18 -14.86 17.25
C CYS A 271 -7.94 -13.99 17.57
N PHE A 272 -7.93 -13.27 18.70
CA PHE A 272 -6.79 -12.41 19.08
C PHE A 272 -5.80 -13.11 20.04
N GLY A 273 -6.23 -14.14 20.76
CA GLY A 273 -5.51 -14.80 21.85
C GLY A 273 -4.69 -16.06 21.48
N GLY A 274 -4.18 -16.18 20.26
CA GLY A 274 -3.26 -17.27 19.90
C GLY A 274 -1.86 -17.07 20.49
N VAL A 275 -1.69 -17.36 21.78
CA VAL A 275 -0.37 -17.59 22.41
C VAL A 275 -0.22 -19.09 22.60
N GLU A 276 0.83 -19.62 21.98
CA GLU A 276 1.28 -21.00 22.10
C GLU A 276 1.53 -21.35 23.57
N GLY A 277 0.68 -22.21 24.13
CA GLY A 277 1.04 -23.07 25.26
C GLY A 277 1.66 -24.34 24.72
N GLY A 278 2.96 -24.29 24.42
CA GLY A 278 3.80 -25.48 24.20
C GLY A 278 4.70 -25.66 25.41
N GLY A 279 4.46 -26.71 26.19
CA GLY A 279 5.25 -27.11 27.36
C GLY A 279 6.59 -27.74 27.00
#